data_AF-A0A380CRN5-F1
#
_entry.id   AF-A0A380CRN5-F1
#
_cell.length_a   1.000
_cell.length_b   1.000
_cell.length_c   1.000
_cell.angle_alpha   90.00
_cell.angle_beta   90.00
_cell.angle_gamma   90.00
#
_symmetry.space_group_name_H-M   'P 1'
#
loop_
_entity.id
_entity.type
_entity.pdbx_description
1 polymer ?
#
loop_
_entity_poly.entity_id
_entity_poly.type
_entity_poly.pdbx_seq_one_letter_code
_entity_poly.pdbx_strand_id
1 'polypeptide(L)' 'MQEVIIREAVKADCPAMFELIKELALFEKAPEQVTVTMEEFEESGFGKNPVWGGICS' A
#
# COMPACT_ATOMS: atom_id res chain seq x y z
N MET A 1 -9.09 19.55 15.77
CA MET A 1 -8.46 18.21 15.79
C MET A 1 -9.15 17.41 14.72
N GLN A 2 -8.45 17.05 13.65
CA GLN A 2 -9.02 16.15 12.64
C GLN A 2 -9.11 14.75 13.27
N GLU A 3 -10.32 14.21 13.36
CA GLU A 3 -10.54 12.81 13.73
C GLU A 3 -10.04 11.95 12.57
N VAL A 4 -8.88 11.35 12.75
CA VAL A 4 -8.30 10.39 11.83
C VAL A 4 -8.89 9.02 12.19
N ILE A 5 -9.68 8.44 11.28
CA ILE A 5 -10.41 7.20 11.55
C ILE A 5 -9.55 6.06 11.03
N ILE A 6 -8.73 5.52 11.93
CA ILE A 6 -7.90 4.37 11.63
C ILE A 6 -8.80 3.13 11.50
N ARG A 7 -8.89 2.58 10.30
CA ARG A 7 -9.59 1.33 9.96
C ARG A 7 -8.66 0.37 9.23
N GLU A 8 -9.01 -0.91 9.27
CA GLU A 8 -8.32 -1.90 8.44
C GLU A 8 -8.46 -1.48 6.96
N ALA A 9 -7.33 -1.47 6.26
CA ALA A 9 -7.32 -1.25 4.83
C ALA A 9 -8.15 -2.36 4.16
N VAL A 10 -8.92 -2.00 3.12
CA VAL A 10 -9.57 -2.99 2.26
C VAL A 10 -8.86 -3.04 0.91
N LYS A 11 -9.06 -4.10 0.11
CA LYS A 11 -8.47 -4.21 -1.24
C LYS A 11 -8.70 -2.97 -2.11
N ALA A 12 -9.83 -2.28 -1.92
CA ALA A 12 -10.14 -1.04 -2.65
C ALA A 12 -9.20 0.14 -2.29
N ASP A 13 -8.55 0.12 -1.12
CA ASP A 13 -7.57 1.13 -0.69
C ASP A 13 -6.14 0.80 -1.21
N CYS A 14 -5.93 -0.42 -1.70
CA CYS A 14 -4.64 -0.88 -2.24
C CYS A 14 -4.08 0.02 -3.36
N PRO A 15 -4.86 0.43 -4.39
CA PRO A 15 -4.37 1.37 -5.40
C PRO A 15 -3.91 2.71 -4.81
N ALA A 16 -4.65 3.26 -3.84
CA ALA A 16 -4.31 4.53 -3.21
C ALA A 16 -3.02 4.44 -2.40
N MET A 17 -2.80 3.35 -1.65
CA MET A 17 -1.54 3.11 -0.95
C MET A 17 -0.38 2.88 -1.92
N PHE A 18 -0.61 2.16 -3.03
CA PHE A 18 0.41 1.87 -4.02
C PHE A 18 0.88 3.12 -4.78
N GLU A 19 -0.04 4.05 -5.06
CA GLU A 19 0.29 5.38 -5.62
C GLU A 19 1.22 6.14 -4.67
N LEU A 20 0.92 6.17 -3.36
CA LEU A 20 1.77 6.82 -2.36
C LEU A 20 3.17 6.17 -2.28
N ILE A 21 3.25 4.84 -2.36
CA ILE A 21 4.52 4.11 -2.39
C ILE A 21 5.32 4.47 -3.64
N LYS A 22 4.66 4.59 -4.80
CA LYS A 22 5.30 5.03 -6.04
C LYS A 22 5.80 6.48 -5.96
N GLU A 23 5.00 7.39 -5.42
CA GLU A 23 5.40 8.79 -5.23
C GLU A 23 6.59 8.88 -4.28
N LEU A 24 6.60 8.08 -3.19
CA LEU A 24 7.72 8.02 -2.27
C LEU A 24 8.99 7.47 -2.95
N ALA A 25 8.88 6.38 -3.71
CA ALA A 25 10.01 5.82 -4.44
C ALA A 25 10.57 6.78 -5.50
N LEU A 26 9.71 7.57 -6.13
CA LEU A 26 10.11 8.63 -7.05
C LEU A 26 10.81 9.78 -6.32
N PHE A 27 10.34 10.15 -5.13
CA PHE A 27 10.97 11.14 -4.26
C PHE A 27 12.35 10.68 -3.78
N GLU A 28 12.50 9.41 -3.39
CA GLU A 28 13.77 8.81 -2.95
C GLU A 28 14.73 8.50 -4.10
N LYS A 29 14.34 8.79 -5.36
CA LYS A 29 15.11 8.49 -6.59
C LYS A 29 15.44 7.00 -6.74
N ALA A 30 14.62 6.12 -6.18
CA ALA A 30 14.75 4.67 -6.28
C ALA A 30 13.46 4.02 -6.85
N PRO A 31 12.92 4.49 -7.99
CA PRO A 31 11.70 3.93 -8.57
C PRO A 31 11.85 2.45 -8.97
N GLU A 32 13.09 1.99 -9.18
CA GLU A 32 13.42 0.60 -9.47
C GLU A 32 13.20 -0.36 -8.29
N GLN A 33 13.08 0.15 -7.05
CA GLN A 33 12.74 -0.67 -5.89
C GLN A 33 11.25 -1.02 -5.83
N VAL A 34 10.39 -0.34 -6.61
CA VAL A 34 8.98 -0.72 -6.78
C VAL A 34 8.90 -1.81 -7.85
N THR A 35 9.51 -2.96 -7.57
CA THR A 35 9.46 -4.15 -8.43
C THR A 35 8.15 -4.93 -8.27
N VAL A 36 7.41 -4.69 -7.19
CA VAL A 36 6.16 -5.37 -6.87
C VAL A 36 5.04 -4.88 -7.79
N THR A 37 4.39 -5.82 -8.46
CA THR A 37 3.16 -5.54 -9.22
C THR A 37 1.99 -5.28 -8.27
N MET A 38 0.96 -4.58 -8.76
CA MET A 38 -0.25 -4.31 -7.97
C MET A 38 -0.94 -5.60 -7.51
N GLU A 39 -0.91 -6.65 -8.34
CA GLU A 39 -1.43 -7.99 -8.03
C GLU A 39 -0.64 -8.67 -6.91
N GLU A 40 0.70 -8.63 -6.96
CA GLU A 40 1.55 -9.17 -5.87
C GLU A 40 1.40 -8.37 -4.58
N PHE A 41 1.19 -7.06 -4.68
CA PHE A 41 0.97 -6.19 -3.52
C PHE A 41 -0.38 -6.52 -2.86
N GLU A 42 -1.44 -6.70 -3.65
CA GLU A 42 -2.74 -7.18 -3.19
C GLU A 42 -2.69 -8.60 -2.63
N GLU A 43 -1.94 -9.51 -3.25
CA GLU A 43 -1.81 -10.88 -2.77
C GLU A 43 -0.96 -10.95 -1.48
N SER A 44 0.04 -10.09 -1.34
CA SER A 44 0.86 -9.99 -0.13
C SER A 44 0.14 -9.33 1.04
N GLY A 45 -0.82 -8.42 0.80
CA GLY A 45 -1.58 -7.76 1.86
C GLY A 45 -2.94 -8.41 2.15
N PHE A 46 -3.58 -8.99 1.13
CA PHE A 46 -4.96 -9.50 1.17
C PHE A 46 -5.13 -10.90 0.54
N GLY A 47 -4.04 -11.53 0.11
CA GLY A 47 -4.08 -12.90 -0.42
C GLY A 47 -4.12 -13.95 0.69
N LYS A 48 -3.79 -15.19 0.34
CA LYS A 48 -3.93 -16.34 1.26
C LYS A 48 -3.02 -16.27 2.49
N ASN A 49 -1.87 -15.61 2.37
CA ASN A 49 -0.92 -15.38 3.46
C ASN A 49 -0.59 -13.88 3.52
N PRO A 50 -1.37 -13.06 4.24
CA PRO A 50 -1.06 -11.64 4.38
C PRO A 50 0.25 -11.45 5.15
N VAL A 51 1.25 -10.87 4.48
CA VAL A 51 2.60 -10.57 5.00
C VAL A 51 2.62 -9.24 5.73
N TRP A 52 1.69 -8.34 5.40
CA TRP A 52 1.56 -7.02 6.02
C TRP A 52 0.08 -6.65 6.22
N GLY A 53 -0.23 -6.01 7.35
CA GLY A 53 -1.55 -5.45 7.64
C GLY A 53 -1.52 -3.94 7.42
N GLY A 54 -2.16 -3.46 6.34
CA GLY A 54 -2.32 -2.04 6.07
C GLY A 54 -3.38 -1.42 6.98
N ILE A 55 -3.04 -0.31 7.64
CA ILE A 55 -3.99 0.46 8.44
C ILE A 55 -4.20 1.80 7.74
N CYS A 56 -5.42 2.06 7.28
CA CYS A 56 -5.78 3.30 6.61
C CYS A 56 -6.42 4.26 7.60
N SER A 57 -6.09 5.53 7.48
CA SER A 57 -6.40 6.60 8.44
C SER A 57 -7.45 7.56 7.89
#